data_AF-A0AA38PHL7-F1
#
_entry.id   AF-A0AA38PHL7-F1
#
_cell.length_a   1.000
_cell.length_b   1.000
_cell.length_c   1.000
_cell.angle_alpha   90.00
_cell.angle_beta   90.00
_cell.angle_gamma   90.00
#
_symmetry.space_group_name_H-M   'P 1'
#
loop_
_entity.id
_entity.type
_entity.pdbx_description
1 polymer ?
#
loop_
_entity_poly.entity_id
_entity_poly.type
_entity_poly.pdbx_seq_one_letter_code
_entity_poly.pdbx_strand_id
1 'polypeptide(L)'
;RIRLQLIRPSSSVSLNVTVYPDYPASVDSMTSHNHVATSGPYDDPITGVATPLTSLPKGRYWVVPSTYNPGIQCGFQLIVFSTLASTEIIPKQL
;
A
#
# COMPACT_ATOMS: atom_id res chain seq x y z
N ARG A 1 4.03 9.10 3.52
CA ARG A 1 4.68 8.14 2.59
C ARG A 1 4.49 6.73 3.14
N ILE A 2 4.22 5.73 2.30
CA ILE A 2 4.05 4.34 2.75
C ILE A 2 5.04 3.45 2.01
N ARG A 3 5.76 2.58 2.74
CA ARG A 3 6.67 1.57 2.20
C ARG A 3 6.12 0.18 2.45
N LEU A 4 6.23 -0.69 1.46
CA LEU A 4 5.94 -2.11 1.52
C LEU A 4 7.20 -2.89 1.16
N GLN A 5 7.59 -3.85 1.99
CA GLN A 5 8.75 -4.71 1.74
C GLN A 5 8.50 -6.13 2.23
N LEU A 6 9.18 -7.11 1.64
CA LEU A 6 9.17 -8.47 2.15
C LEU A 6 10.00 -8.57 3.43
N ILE A 7 9.57 -9.40 4.37
CA ILE A 7 10.39 -9.76 5.53
C ILE A 7 11.63 -10.54 5.09
N ARG A 8 11.48 -11.35 4.03
CA ARG A 8 12.57 -12.08 3.37
C ARG A 8 12.64 -11.62 1.91
N PRO A 9 13.66 -10.83 1.51
CA PRO A 9 13.83 -10.37 0.13
C PRO A 9 13.80 -11.54 -0.85
N SER A 10 13.16 -11.34 -2.01
CA SER A 10 13.01 -12.41 -3.01
C SER A 10 12.79 -11.85 -4.40
N SER A 11 13.77 -11.95 -5.30
CA SER A 11 13.71 -11.40 -6.66
C SER A 11 12.56 -11.92 -7.55
N SER A 12 11.77 -12.89 -7.09
CA SER A 12 10.62 -13.45 -7.81
C SER A 12 9.26 -12.85 -7.41
N VAL A 13 9.20 -11.94 -6.43
CA VAL A 13 7.94 -11.41 -5.87
C VAL A 13 7.86 -9.89 -6.02
N SER A 14 7.28 -9.43 -7.13
CA SER A 14 7.04 -8.00 -7.35
C SER A 14 5.91 -7.46 -6.49
N LEU A 15 6.12 -6.29 -5.90
CA LEU A 15 5.22 -5.68 -4.92
C LEU A 15 4.60 -4.38 -5.43
N ASN A 16 3.39 -4.07 -4.95
CA ASN A 16 2.77 -2.76 -5.07
C ASN A 16 2.09 -2.37 -3.74
N VAL A 17 2.13 -1.09 -3.41
CA VAL A 17 1.25 -0.51 -2.39
C VAL A 17 0.47 0.66 -2.98
N THR A 18 -0.85 0.60 -2.85
CA THR A 18 -1.75 1.65 -3.34
C THR A 18 -2.68 2.14 -2.23
N VAL A 19 -2.92 3.45 -2.21
CA VAL A 19 -3.74 4.16 -1.21
C VAL A 19 -4.99 4.71 -1.88
N TYR A 20 -6.15 4.44 -1.29
CA TYR A 20 -7.45 4.87 -1.77
C TYR A 20 -8.18 5.69 -0.71
N PRO A 21 -9.01 6.67 -1.09
CA PRO A 21 -9.86 7.40 -0.16
C PRO A 21 -10.97 6.47 0.37
N ASP A 22 -11.38 6.70 1.62
CA ASP A 22 -12.47 5.95 2.27
C ASP A 22 -13.89 6.41 1.84
N TYR A 23 -14.00 7.48 1.05
CA TYR A 23 -15.27 8.01 0.54
C TYR A 23 -15.15 8.44 -0.93
N PRO A 24 -16.15 8.17 -1.80
CA PRO A 24 -17.41 7.46 -1.52
C PRO A 24 -17.25 5.92 -1.48
N ALA A 25 -16.02 5.42 -1.40
CA ALA A 25 -15.71 4.13 -1.97
C ALA A 25 -15.82 2.96 -0.98
N SER A 26 -16.87 2.15 -1.11
CA SER A 26 -16.80 0.74 -0.69
C SER A 26 -15.61 0.07 -1.38
N VAL A 27 -15.09 -1.04 -0.83
CA VAL A 27 -13.96 -1.78 -1.45
C VAL A 27 -14.24 -2.07 -2.93
N ASP A 28 -15.50 -2.37 -3.28
CA ASP A 28 -15.95 -2.67 -4.64
C ASP A 28 -15.76 -1.52 -5.64
N SER A 29 -15.57 -0.30 -5.16
CA SER A 29 -15.36 0.89 -5.99
C SER A 29 -13.91 1.33 -6.06
N MET A 30 -12.97 0.60 -5.44
CA MET A 30 -11.54 0.83 -5.59
C MET A 30 -11.10 0.35 -6.98
N THR A 31 -10.77 1.30 -7.85
CA THR A 31 -10.35 1.05 -9.24
C THR A 31 -8.99 1.68 -9.50
N SER A 32 -8.32 1.30 -10.59
CA SER A 32 -7.04 1.91 -10.96
C SER A 32 -7.08 3.45 -11.10
N HIS A 33 -8.25 4.06 -11.28
CA HIS A 33 -8.43 5.47 -11.58
C HIS A 33 -8.71 6.37 -10.36
N ASN A 34 -8.98 5.80 -9.18
CA ASN A 34 -9.38 6.58 -7.99
C ASN A 34 -8.47 6.39 -6.78
N HIS A 35 -7.23 5.97 -6.99
CA HIS A 35 -6.21 6.00 -5.95
C HIS A 35 -5.70 7.43 -5.72
N VAL A 36 -5.29 7.73 -4.49
CA VAL A 36 -4.65 9.01 -4.13
C VAL A 36 -3.12 8.92 -4.09
N ALA A 37 -2.57 7.71 -4.00
CA ALA A 37 -1.15 7.45 -4.14
C ALA A 37 -0.91 5.97 -4.50
N THR A 38 0.12 5.70 -5.28
CA THR A 38 0.59 4.34 -5.56
C THR A 38 2.12 4.32 -5.56
N SER A 39 2.73 3.18 -5.28
CA SER A 39 4.16 2.98 -5.51
C SER A 39 4.54 2.94 -7.00
N GLY A 40 3.56 2.86 -7.90
CA GLY A 40 3.77 2.78 -9.35
C GLY A 40 3.56 1.36 -9.87
N PRO A 41 4.26 0.95 -10.94
CA PRO A 41 4.28 -0.44 -11.39
C PRO A 41 4.68 -1.40 -10.26
N TYR A 42 4.34 -2.68 -10.41
CA TYR A 42 4.87 -3.71 -9.53
C TYR A 42 6.37 -3.84 -9.73
N ASP A 43 7.16 -3.67 -8.67
CA ASP A 43 8.62 -3.45 -8.79
C ASP A 43 9.44 -4.07 -7.65
N ASP A 44 10.74 -3.72 -7.61
CA ASP A 44 11.89 -4.45 -7.07
C ASP A 44 11.62 -5.14 -5.71
N PRO A 45 11.61 -6.48 -5.73
CA PRO A 45 11.42 -7.31 -4.54
C PRO A 45 12.54 -7.29 -3.49
N ILE A 46 13.69 -6.69 -3.79
CA ILE A 46 14.87 -6.74 -2.90
C ILE A 46 14.80 -5.64 -1.84
N THR A 47 14.44 -4.42 -2.23
CA THR A 47 14.38 -3.25 -1.31
C THR A 47 12.96 -2.83 -0.95
N GLY A 48 11.97 -3.46 -1.57
CA GLY A 48 10.56 -3.12 -1.44
C GLY A 48 10.22 -1.82 -2.18
N VAL A 49 8.94 -1.48 -2.15
CA VAL A 49 8.37 -0.37 -2.90
C VAL A 49 7.84 0.70 -1.95
N ALA A 50 7.74 1.94 -2.41
CA ALA A 50 7.15 2.99 -1.61
C ALA A 50 6.39 4.00 -2.47
N THR A 51 5.30 4.54 -1.92
CA THR A 51 4.62 5.67 -2.54
C THR A 51 5.55 6.89 -2.62
N PRO A 52 5.27 7.85 -3.50
CA PRO A 52 5.78 9.21 -3.35
C PRO A 52 5.45 9.80 -1.97
N LEU A 53 6.17 10.87 -1.60
CA LEU A 53 5.76 11.70 -0.48
C LEU A 53 4.59 12.57 -0.93
N THR A 54 3.39 12.24 -0.46
CA THR A 54 2.14 12.90 -0.84
C THR A 54 1.48 13.52 0.39
N SER A 55 1.01 14.77 0.26
CA SER A 55 0.13 15.40 1.24
C SER A 55 -1.30 14.87 1.05
N LEU A 56 -1.84 14.23 2.08
CA LEU A 56 -3.21 13.75 2.09
C LEU A 56 -4.03 14.61 3.07
N PRO A 57 -5.28 14.99 2.72
CA PRO A 57 -6.20 15.57 3.68
C PRO A 57 -6.36 14.70 4.93
N LYS A 58 -6.69 15.31 6.07
CA LYS A 58 -7.02 14.54 7.27
C LYS A 58 -8.27 13.70 6.98
N GLY A 59 -8.17 12.39 7.17
CA GLY A 59 -9.27 11.47 6.89
C GLY A 59 -8.85 10.02 7.04
N ARG A 60 -9.75 9.12 6.64
CA ARG A 60 -9.51 7.67 6.57
C ARG A 60 -9.16 7.27 5.14
N TYR A 61 -8.31 6.27 5.03
CA TYR A 61 -7.80 5.76 3.77
C TYR A 61 -7.65 4.25 3.83
N TRP A 62 -7.87 3.60 2.71
CA TRP A 62 -7.52 2.20 2.49
C TRP A 62 -6.10 2.10 1.96
N VAL A 63 -5.30 1.23 2.54
CA VAL A 63 -3.95 0.91 2.07
C VAL A 63 -3.94 -0.54 1.65
N VAL A 64 -3.70 -0.78 0.36
CA VAL A 64 -3.72 -2.12 -0.23
C VAL A 64 -2.28 -2.52 -0.60
N PRO A 65 -1.62 -3.35 0.21
CA PRO A 65 -0.42 -4.05 -0.21
C PRO A 65 -0.79 -5.25 -1.10
N SER A 66 -0.06 -5.47 -2.19
CA SER A 66 -0.35 -6.55 -3.14
C SER A 66 0.90 -7.09 -3.84
N THR A 67 0.80 -8.33 -4.30
CA THR A 67 1.75 -8.96 -5.23
C THR A 67 1.19 -8.92 -6.65
N TYR A 68 2.08 -8.94 -7.65
CA TYR A 68 1.63 -8.99 -9.04
C TYR A 68 0.91 -10.30 -9.37
N ASN A 69 1.54 -11.42 -9.01
CA ASN A 69 0.96 -12.74 -9.24
C ASN A 69 -0.05 -13.08 -8.13
N PRO A 70 -1.26 -13.54 -8.47
CA PRO A 70 -2.23 -14.01 -7.49
C PRO A 70 -1.74 -15.29 -6.79
N GLY A 71 -2.21 -15.51 -5.56
CA GLY A 71 -1.89 -16.71 -4.78
C GLY A 71 -0.51 -16.71 -4.09
N ILE A 72 0.32 -15.69 -4.30
CA ILE A 72 1.59 -15.56 -3.60
C ILE A 72 1.35 -15.21 -2.13
N GLN A 73 1.83 -16.08 -1.24
CA GLN A 73 1.80 -15.88 0.21
C GLN A 73 3.22 -15.70 0.73
N CYS A 74 3.48 -14.57 1.38
CA CYS A 74 4.78 -14.26 1.95
C CYS A 74 4.64 -13.31 3.14
N GLY A 75 5.63 -13.32 4.03
CA GLY A 75 5.71 -12.33 5.09
C GLY A 75 6.12 -10.96 4.53
N PHE A 76 5.38 -9.92 4.89
CA PHE A 76 5.66 -8.55 4.48
C PHE A 76 5.61 -7.59 5.67
N GLN A 77 6.17 -6.41 5.47
CA GLN A 77 6.11 -5.29 6.41
C GLN A 77 5.57 -4.06 5.68
N LEU A 78 4.60 -3.40 6.31
CA LEU A 78 4.06 -2.11 5.88
C LEU A 78 4.55 -1.03 6.86
N ILE A 79 5.24 -0.02 6.34
CA ILE A 79 5.83 1.07 7.15
C ILE A 79 5.18 2.37 6.70
N VAL A 80 4.54 3.07 7.64
CA VAL A 80 3.86 4.35 7.38
C VAL A 80 4.67 5.49 7.99
N PHE A 81 5.15 6.38 7.12
CA PHE A 81 5.80 7.64 7.52
C PHE A 81 4.76 8.76 7.45
N SER A 82 4.46 9.34 8.60
CA SER A 82 3.48 10.40 8.78
C SER A 82 4.09 11.53 9.60
N THR A 83 3.73 12.77 9.29
CA THR A 83 4.07 13.95 10.11
C THR A 83 3.01 14.23 11.18
N LEU A 84 1.88 13.51 11.16
CA LEU A 84 0.85 13.65 12.18
C LEU A 84 1.31 13.01 13.49
N ALA A 85 1.04 13.68 14.62
CA ALA A 85 1.36 13.17 15.95
C ALA A 85 0.65 11.85 16.28
N SER A 86 -0.53 11.62 15.69
CA SER A 86 -1.24 10.35 15.77
C SER A 86 -1.60 9.86 14.37
N THR A 87 -1.30 8.59 14.11
CA THR A 87 -1.72 7.86 12.92
C THR A 87 -2.01 6.44 13.37
N GLU A 88 -3.26 6.01 13.19
CA GLU A 88 -3.69 4.67 13.54
C GLU A 88 -3.75 3.81 12.27
N ILE A 89 -3.17 2.60 12.34
CA ILE A 89 -3.22 1.62 11.25
C ILE A 89 -3.99 0.41 11.76
N ILE A 90 -5.15 0.16 11.15
CA ILE A 90 -6.04 -0.93 11.54
C ILE A 90 -6.04 -1.98 10.43
N PRO A 91 -5.50 -3.19 10.65
CA PRO A 91 -5.64 -4.30 9.72
C PRO A 91 -7.12 -4.64 9.52
N LYS A 92 -7.54 -4.79 8.28
CA LYS A 92 -8.90 -5.20 7.91
C LYS A 92 -8.82 -6.48 7.09
N GLN A 93 -9.50 -7.51 7.58
CA GLN A 93 -9.81 -8.71 6.82
C GLN A 93 -11.16 -8.46 6.16
N LEU A 94 -11.22 -8.66 4.84
CA LEU A 94 -12.43 -8.55 4.04
C LEU A 94 -13.03 -9.93 3.80
#